data_AF-A0A2S1QV47-F1
#
_entry.id   AF-A0A2S1QV47-F1
#
_cell.length_a   1.000
_cell.length_b   1.000
_cell.length_c   1.000
_cell.angle_alpha   90.00
_cell.angle_beta   90.00
_cell.angle_gamma   90.00
#
_symmetry.space_group_name_H-M   'P 1'
#
loop_
_entity.id
_entity.type
_entity.pdbx_description
1 polymer ?
#
loop_
_entity_poly.entity_id
_entity_poly.type
_entity_poly.pdbx_seq_one_letter_code
_entity_poly.pdbx_strand_id
1 'polypeptide(L)'
;MVKKAVALLLFAIIALGCSSSKGAFTSYDKKAIACYYADKFNGKKTANGDTFSNSKYTAAHKKLAFGTKVKVTNLANGKSVIVTVNDRGPFSAGKDIDLTKKAFMEITDNKNHGEIKVSIEVAK
;
A
#
# COMPACT_ATOMS: atom_id res chain seq x y z
N MET A 1 -46.51 -45.18 -29.47
CA MET A 1 -45.86 -46.43 -29.01
C MET A 1 -44.38 -46.13 -28.79
N VAL A 2 -43.96 -46.00 -27.52
CA VAL A 2 -42.61 -46.19 -26.90
C VAL A 2 -41.38 -45.56 -27.61
N LYS A 3 -40.51 -44.71 -27.04
CA LYS A 3 -39.76 -44.76 -25.75
C LYS A 3 -39.25 -43.33 -25.40
N LYS A 4 -39.55 -42.77 -24.22
CA LYS A 4 -38.66 -42.62 -23.03
C LYS A 4 -37.26 -42.07 -23.39
N ALA A 5 -36.98 -40.79 -23.14
CA ALA A 5 -36.40 -40.25 -21.90
C ALA A 5 -34.96 -40.73 -21.65
N VAL A 6 -34.04 -39.78 -21.47
CA VAL A 6 -33.08 -39.66 -20.35
C VAL A 6 -32.16 -38.48 -20.66
N ALA A 7 -32.37 -37.40 -19.92
CA ALA A 7 -31.34 -36.39 -19.66
C ALA A 7 -30.32 -37.03 -18.72
N LEU A 8 -29.03 -36.98 -19.05
CA LEU A 8 -27.98 -37.27 -18.07
C LEU A 8 -26.73 -36.45 -18.36
N LEU A 9 -26.50 -35.50 -17.43
CA LEU A 9 -25.23 -35.08 -16.87
C LEU A 9 -23.97 -35.14 -17.76
N LEU A 10 -23.47 -33.95 -18.12
CA LEU A 10 -22.08 -33.61 -17.82
C LEU A 10 -22.05 -32.20 -17.22
N PHE A 11 -22.38 -32.17 -15.92
CA PHE A 11 -21.97 -31.10 -15.01
C PHE A 11 -20.44 -31.15 -14.93
N ALA A 12 -19.75 -30.56 -15.90
CA ALA A 12 -18.31 -30.34 -15.81
C ALA A 12 -18.09 -29.16 -14.86
N ILE A 13 -18.00 -29.53 -13.59
CA ILE A 13 -17.53 -28.73 -12.47
C ILE A 13 -16.13 -28.23 -12.86
N ILE A 14 -16.03 -27.08 -13.53
CA ILE A 14 -14.80 -26.31 -13.50
C ILE A 14 -14.84 -25.62 -12.14
N ALA A 15 -14.31 -26.32 -11.16
CA ALA A 15 -14.05 -25.79 -9.84
C ALA A 15 -13.34 -24.44 -10.04
N LEU A 16 -14.03 -23.37 -9.68
CA LEU A 16 -13.41 -22.10 -9.37
C LEU A 16 -12.39 -22.38 -8.25
N GLY A 17 -11.16 -22.66 -8.65
CA GLY A 17 -10.00 -22.50 -7.82
C GLY A 17 -9.86 -21.01 -7.53
N CYS A 18 -10.69 -20.49 -6.62
CA CYS A 18 -10.34 -19.29 -5.88
C CYS A 18 -9.13 -19.66 -5.03
N SER A 19 -7.94 -19.58 -5.63
CA SER A 19 -6.70 -19.40 -4.90
C SER A 19 -6.83 -18.06 -4.18
N SER A 20 -7.47 -18.07 -3.02
CA SER A 20 -7.30 -17.02 -2.02
C SER A 20 -5.83 -17.03 -1.67
N SER A 21 -5.05 -16.18 -2.35
CA SER A 21 -3.68 -15.89 -1.98
C SER A 21 -3.72 -15.46 -0.52
N LYS A 22 -3.25 -16.33 0.38
CA LYS A 22 -3.12 -16.00 1.81
C LYS A 22 -2.26 -14.72 1.86
N GLY A 23 -2.91 -13.61 2.20
CA GLY A 23 -2.48 -12.26 1.81
C GLY A 23 -1.00 -11.98 2.02
N ALA A 24 -0.35 -11.44 0.99
CA ALA A 24 1.07 -11.04 1.01
C ALA A 24 1.36 -9.92 2.04
N PHE A 25 0.31 -9.25 2.53
CA PHE A 25 0.38 -8.18 3.51
C PHE A 25 -0.45 -8.51 4.74
N THR A 26 -0.06 -7.95 5.89
CA THR A 26 -0.75 -8.02 7.18
C THR A 26 -1.12 -6.62 7.63
N SER A 27 -2.30 -6.46 8.23
CA SER A 27 -2.75 -5.16 8.74
C SER A 27 -1.82 -4.68 9.85
N TYR A 28 -1.32 -3.45 9.74
CA TYR A 28 -0.45 -2.81 10.73
C TYR A 28 -1.18 -1.68 11.46
N ASP A 29 -1.76 -0.75 10.69
CA ASP A 29 -2.58 0.34 11.22
C ASP A 29 -3.77 0.59 10.28
N LYS A 30 -4.98 0.76 10.83
CA LYS A 30 -6.20 0.99 10.04
C LYS A 30 -6.56 2.47 9.93
N LYS A 31 -5.95 3.35 10.74
CA LYS A 31 -6.29 4.78 10.85
C LYS A 31 -5.03 5.61 11.09
N ALA A 32 -4.12 5.55 10.14
CA ALA A 32 -2.89 6.34 10.14
C ALA A 32 -3.05 7.65 9.35
N ILE A 33 -2.15 8.59 9.58
CA ILE A 33 -2.01 9.83 8.81
C ILE A 33 -0.74 9.77 7.98
N ALA A 34 -0.90 9.85 6.67
CA ALA A 34 0.21 9.97 5.72
C ALA A 34 0.38 11.42 5.29
N CYS A 35 1.63 11.87 5.21
CA CYS A 35 2.00 13.12 4.53
C CYS A 35 3.12 12.85 3.52
N TYR A 36 3.70 13.89 2.92
CA TYR A 36 4.79 13.71 1.96
C TYR A 36 5.96 14.67 2.16
N TYR A 37 7.14 14.24 1.70
CA TYR A 37 8.36 15.03 1.77
C TYR A 37 8.33 16.28 0.89
N ALA A 38 8.82 17.40 1.43
CA ALA A 38 9.13 18.60 0.67
C ALA A 38 10.34 18.39 -0.28
N ASP A 39 10.41 19.15 -1.38
CA ASP A 39 11.45 18.96 -2.40
C ASP A 39 12.87 19.24 -1.91
N LYS A 40 13.02 20.05 -0.86
CA LYS A 40 14.31 20.37 -0.23
C LYS A 40 15.07 19.16 0.33
N PHE A 41 14.42 18.00 0.42
CA PHE A 41 15.06 16.76 0.87
C PHE A 41 15.71 15.98 -0.26
N ASN A 42 15.38 16.25 -1.54
CA ASN A 42 16.04 15.60 -2.69
C ASN A 42 17.56 15.70 -2.60
N GLY A 43 18.25 14.58 -2.82
CA GLY A 43 19.71 14.49 -2.77
C GLY A 43 20.30 14.36 -1.36
N LYS A 44 19.50 14.52 -0.29
CA LYS A 44 19.97 14.30 1.09
C LYS A 44 20.02 12.82 1.42
N LYS A 45 20.75 12.47 2.48
CA LYS A 45 20.78 11.11 3.01
C LYS A 45 19.56 10.82 3.87
N THR A 46 18.96 9.64 3.66
CA THR A 46 17.96 9.05 4.57
C THR A 46 18.68 8.37 5.75
N ALA A 47 17.92 8.00 6.78
CA ALA A 47 18.44 7.33 7.97
C ALA A 47 19.08 5.95 7.70
N ASN A 48 18.74 5.28 6.59
CA ASN A 48 19.42 4.05 6.17
C ASN A 48 20.67 4.30 5.29
N GLY A 49 21.01 5.55 4.98
CA GLY A 49 22.18 5.93 4.17
C GLY A 49 21.92 6.10 2.67
N ASP A 50 20.72 5.79 2.19
CA ASP A 50 20.36 6.02 0.78
C ASP A 50 20.28 7.52 0.46
N THR A 51 20.46 7.85 -0.82
CA THR A 51 20.14 9.21 -1.31
C THR A 51 18.63 9.30 -1.58
N PHE A 52 17.97 10.21 -0.86
CA PHE A 52 16.54 10.48 -0.97
C PHE A 52 16.18 11.04 -2.36
N SER A 53 15.07 10.56 -2.92
CA SER A 53 14.46 11.10 -4.12
C SER A 53 12.93 11.01 -4.06
N ASN A 54 12.27 12.14 -4.29
CA ASN A 54 10.82 12.24 -4.39
C ASN A 54 10.23 11.46 -5.59
N SER A 55 11.06 11.01 -6.54
CA SER A 55 10.64 10.20 -7.70
C SER A 55 10.61 8.69 -7.44
N LYS A 56 11.06 8.23 -6.26
CA LYS A 56 11.05 6.81 -5.86
C LYS A 56 9.79 6.46 -5.07
N TYR A 57 9.58 5.16 -4.83
CA TYR A 57 8.51 4.64 -3.97
C TYR A 57 9.09 4.23 -2.61
N THR A 58 9.42 5.22 -1.78
CA THR A 58 9.98 5.01 -0.45
C THR A 58 9.22 5.82 0.59
N ALA A 59 9.46 5.52 1.87
CA ALA A 59 8.82 6.23 2.98
C ALA A 59 9.69 6.27 4.24
N ALA A 60 9.42 7.25 5.10
CA ALA A 60 9.86 7.26 6.49
C ALA A 60 8.78 6.66 7.39
N HIS A 61 9.22 5.83 8.34
CA HIS A 61 8.36 5.33 9.41
C HIS A 61 9.15 5.22 10.73
N LYS A 62 8.48 5.46 11.87
CA LYS A 62 9.12 5.59 13.19
C LYS A 62 9.75 4.28 13.67
N LYS A 63 9.06 3.16 13.45
CA LYS A 63 9.37 1.86 14.08
C LYS A 63 9.55 0.69 13.10
N LEU A 64 9.11 0.84 11.85
CA LEU A 64 9.20 -0.28 10.91
C LEU A 64 10.67 -0.44 10.49
N ALA A 65 11.10 -1.70 10.35
CA ALA A 65 12.46 -1.99 9.92
C ALA A 65 12.73 -1.38 8.54
N PHE A 66 13.99 -1.02 8.29
CA PHE A 66 14.37 -0.62 6.93
C PHE A 66 14.24 -1.81 5.98
N GLY A 67 13.83 -1.55 4.74
CA GLY A 67 13.54 -2.57 3.75
C GLY A 67 12.11 -3.15 3.82
N THR A 68 11.36 -2.88 4.88
CA THR A 68 9.96 -3.31 4.98
C THR A 68 9.13 -2.71 3.84
N LYS A 69 8.44 -3.57 3.08
CA LYS A 69 7.45 -3.13 2.09
C LYS A 69 6.12 -2.86 2.79
N VAL A 70 5.56 -1.70 2.49
CA VAL A 70 4.33 -1.20 3.09
C VAL A 70 3.36 -0.88 1.99
N LYS A 71 2.16 -1.44 2.04
CA LYS A 71 1.03 -1.01 1.24
C LYS A 71 0.28 0.07 2.01
N VAL A 72 0.14 1.24 1.41
CA VAL A 72 -0.55 2.40 1.97
C VAL A 72 -1.80 2.62 1.15
N THR A 73 -2.97 2.57 1.78
CA THR A 73 -4.26 2.72 1.11
C THR A 73 -4.95 3.98 1.62
N ASN A 74 -5.30 4.90 0.73
CA ASN A 74 -6.06 6.09 1.07
C ASN A 74 -7.51 5.69 1.41
N LEU A 75 -7.97 6.04 2.62
CA LEU A 75 -9.29 5.65 3.11
C LEU A 75 -10.43 6.38 2.40
N ALA A 76 -10.17 7.52 1.76
CA ALA A 76 -11.19 8.31 1.08
C ALA A 76 -11.59 7.72 -0.28
N ASN A 77 -10.66 7.07 -0.99
CA ASN A 77 -10.87 6.64 -2.38
C ASN A 77 -10.45 5.18 -2.67
N GLY A 78 -9.86 4.48 -1.69
CA GLY A 78 -9.43 3.09 -1.84
C GLY A 78 -8.19 2.88 -2.70
N LYS A 79 -7.57 3.94 -3.25
CA LYS A 79 -6.31 3.83 -4.01
C LYS A 79 -5.17 3.46 -3.07
N SER A 80 -4.24 2.64 -3.57
CA SER A 80 -3.11 2.18 -2.78
C SER A 80 -1.80 2.22 -3.54
N VAL A 81 -0.70 2.40 -2.81
CA VAL A 81 0.66 2.35 -3.33
C VAL A 81 1.52 1.48 -2.41
N ILE A 82 2.50 0.79 -2.98
CA ILE A 82 3.49 0.03 -2.21
C ILE A 82 4.79 0.84 -2.17
N VAL A 83 5.31 1.05 -0.97
CA VAL A 83 6.56 1.77 -0.72
C VAL A 83 7.51 0.92 0.12
N THR A 84 8.80 1.20 0.03
CA THR A 84 9.82 0.60 0.91
C THR A 84 10.21 1.59 2.00
N VAL A 85 10.19 1.16 3.27
CA VAL A 85 10.68 1.98 4.38
C VAL A 85 12.20 2.08 4.30
N ASN A 86 12.72 3.30 4.14
CA ASN A 86 14.17 3.53 4.10
C ASN A 86 14.62 4.75 4.92
N ASP A 87 13.70 5.39 5.63
CA ASP A 87 14.00 6.55 6.45
C ASP A 87 13.25 6.54 7.80
N ARG A 88 13.61 7.47 8.69
CA ARG A 88 13.02 7.64 10.03
C ARG A 88 12.25 8.95 10.13
N GLY A 89 11.14 8.88 10.84
CA GLY A 89 10.14 9.93 10.90
C GLY A 89 8.74 9.30 10.74
N PRO A 90 7.68 10.11 10.65
CA PRO A 90 7.68 11.56 10.79
C PRO A 90 7.97 11.95 12.25
N PHE A 91 8.71 13.04 12.51
CA PHE A 91 8.92 13.53 13.88
C PHE A 91 7.86 14.54 14.33
N SER A 92 7.03 15.00 13.40
CA SER A 92 5.88 15.84 13.71
C SER A 92 4.78 15.02 14.40
N ALA A 93 4.14 15.61 15.41
CA ALA A 93 3.00 15.00 16.08
C ALA A 93 1.84 14.76 15.11
N GLY A 94 1.07 13.68 15.34
CA GLY A 94 -0.12 13.35 14.54
C GLY A 94 0.15 12.74 13.16
N LYS A 95 1.41 12.46 12.80
CA LYS A 95 1.77 11.82 11.53
C LYS A 95 2.45 10.48 11.75
N ASP A 96 2.12 9.51 10.90
CA ASP A 96 2.54 8.12 11.04
C ASP A 96 3.51 7.68 9.95
N ILE A 97 3.35 8.20 8.73
CA ILE A 97 4.21 7.86 7.59
C ILE A 97 4.44 9.06 6.67
N ASP A 98 5.69 9.32 6.29
CA ASP A 98 6.04 10.31 5.27
C ASP A 98 6.35 9.57 3.96
N LEU A 99 5.50 9.76 2.95
CA LEU A 99 5.69 9.19 1.62
C LEU A 99 6.58 10.11 0.79
N THR A 100 7.29 9.53 -0.19
CA THR A 100 7.79 10.37 -1.30
C THR A 100 6.63 11.07 -1.99
N LYS A 101 6.90 12.25 -2.56
CA LYS A 101 5.90 13.01 -3.30
C LYS A 101 5.26 12.18 -4.43
N LYS A 102 6.04 11.37 -5.16
CA LYS A 102 5.50 10.48 -6.20
C LYS A 102 4.46 9.51 -5.62
N ALA A 103 4.79 8.81 -4.54
CA ALA A 103 3.90 7.82 -3.94
C ALA A 103 2.60 8.46 -3.40
N PHE A 104 2.71 9.60 -2.73
CA PHE A 104 1.54 10.33 -2.23
C PHE A 104 0.62 10.80 -3.37
N MET A 105 1.20 11.36 -4.44
CA MET A 105 0.44 11.90 -5.56
C MET A 105 -0.29 10.83 -6.38
N GLU A 106 0.13 9.57 -6.28
CA GLU A 106 -0.53 8.43 -6.94
C GLU A 106 -1.86 8.04 -6.27
N ILE A 107 -1.97 8.26 -4.96
CA ILE A 107 -3.13 7.82 -4.16
C ILE A 107 -4.05 8.96 -3.72
N THR A 108 -3.65 10.22 -3.88
CA THR A 108 -4.50 11.39 -3.55
C THR A 108 -5.36 11.81 -4.75
N ASP A 109 -6.61 12.22 -4.48
CA ASP A 109 -7.46 12.89 -5.48
C ASP A 109 -7.32 14.42 -5.45
N ASN A 110 -6.78 14.96 -4.36
CA ASN A 110 -6.50 16.38 -4.22
C ASN A 110 -5.01 16.59 -3.93
N LYS A 111 -4.28 17.09 -4.93
CA LYS A 111 -2.84 17.34 -4.84
C LYS A 111 -2.47 18.49 -3.92
N ASN A 112 -3.45 19.30 -3.49
CA ASN A 112 -3.27 20.36 -2.52
C ASN A 112 -3.39 19.88 -1.06
N HIS A 113 -3.75 18.62 -0.83
CA HIS A 113 -3.75 18.06 0.52
C HIS A 113 -2.31 17.83 0.99
N GLY A 114 -1.94 18.44 2.13
CA GLY A 114 -0.67 18.17 2.80
C GLY A 114 -0.63 16.80 3.49
N GLU A 115 -1.79 16.20 3.77
CA GLU A 115 -1.94 14.93 4.47
C GLU A 115 -3.26 14.22 4.12
N ILE A 116 -3.31 12.90 4.29
CA ILE A 116 -4.50 12.07 4.07
C ILE A 116 -4.59 10.96 5.12
N LYS A 117 -5.82 10.49 5.40
CA LYS A 117 -6.06 9.31 6.25
C LYS A 117 -5.84 8.04 5.44
N VAL A 118 -5.05 7.11 5.98
CA VAL A 118 -4.66 5.88 5.30
C VAL A 118 -4.79 4.66 6.21
N SER A 119 -4.89 3.47 5.61
CA SER A 119 -4.48 2.23 6.26
C SER A 119 -3.10 1.81 5.78
N ILE A 120 -2.37 1.13 6.67
CA ILE A 120 -1.03 0.62 6.48
C ILE A 120 -1.07 -0.90 6.63
N GLU A 121 -0.60 -1.61 5.61
CA GLU A 121 -0.38 -3.04 5.64
C GLU A 121 1.11 -3.34 5.37
N VAL A 122 1.69 -4.29 6.08
CA VAL A 122 3.11 -4.64 6.01
C VAL A 122 3.27 -6.01 5.35
N ALA A 123 4.21 -6.11 4.41
CA ALA A 123 4.53 -7.39 3.76
C ALA A 123 4.95 -8.46 4.79
N LYS A 124 4.52 -9.69 4.57
CA LYS A 124 4.90 -10.86 5.40
C LYS A 124 6.36 -11.25 5.21
#